data_AF-A0AAD9D9K0-F1
#
_entry.id   AF-A0AAD9D9K0-F1
#
_cell.length_a   1.000
_cell.length_b   1.000
_cell.length_c   1.000
_cell.angle_alpha   90.00
_cell.angle_beta   90.00
_cell.angle_gamma   90.00
#
_symmetry.space_group_name_H-M   'P 1'
#
loop_
_entity.id
_entity.type
_entity.pdbx_description
1 polymer ?
#
loop_
_entity_poly.entity_id
_entity_poly.type
_entity_poly.pdbx_seq_one_letter_code
_entity_poly.pdbx_strand_id
1 'polypeptide(L)'
;MLPLHPIRYGRAIEQLRLNIDARTVRRCISKGIRGQTRPPILRGLSERHVLIKKGSKSKLRVLVPEKDTPAFFQMTALKVALPRVIVQGIATVNRAVINEETKGGNPSYHLLVEGYGLAEVMGSPGIDGRHTTTNHIIEVEQKVEQTLGVEAARTSTSISSEISYIMNAYGIGIDTRHLLLLSIIRCDDF
;
A
#
# COMPACT_ATOMS: atom_id res chain seq x y z
N MET A 1 12.91 -14.47 35.81
CA MET A 1 12.83 -13.01 35.57
C MET A 1 13.67 -12.70 34.32
N LEU A 2 13.10 -12.84 33.11
CA LEU A 2 13.84 -12.65 31.86
C LEU A 2 13.75 -11.19 31.39
N PRO A 3 14.87 -10.51 31.09
CA PRO A 3 14.86 -9.12 30.65
C PRO A 3 14.28 -9.04 29.24
N LEU A 4 13.13 -8.38 29.10
CA LEU A 4 12.53 -8.04 27.80
C LEU A 4 13.50 -7.12 27.05
N HIS A 5 14.12 -7.64 25.98
CA HIS A 5 14.93 -6.83 25.08
C HIS A 5 14.10 -5.66 24.55
N PRO A 6 14.55 -4.40 24.70
CA PRO A 6 13.87 -3.25 24.15
C PRO A 6 13.88 -3.37 22.62
N ILE A 7 12.71 -3.34 22.01
CA ILE A 7 12.56 -3.45 20.55
C ILE A 7 13.32 -2.29 19.91
N ARG A 8 14.45 -2.58 19.26
CA ARG A 8 15.41 -1.59 18.75
C ARG A 8 14.96 -1.04 17.40
N TYR A 9 13.87 -0.26 17.38
CA TYR A 9 13.41 0.40 16.15
C TYR A 9 14.35 1.51 15.64
N GLY A 10 15.26 2.03 16.48
CA GLY A 10 16.12 3.16 16.13
C GLY A 10 17.08 2.91 14.95
N ARG A 11 17.73 1.73 14.87
CA ARG A 11 18.68 1.44 13.79
C ARG A 11 17.99 1.29 12.43
N ALA A 12 16.79 0.72 12.40
CA ALA A 12 16.04 0.52 11.17
C ALA A 12 15.57 1.86 10.55
N ILE A 13 15.18 2.83 11.40
CA ILE A 13 14.71 4.14 10.94
C ILE A 13 15.86 4.95 10.31
N GLU A 14 17.03 4.94 10.93
CA GLU A 14 18.24 5.63 10.41
C GLU A 14 18.75 5.00 9.12
N GLN A 15 18.73 3.66 9.02
CA GLN A 15 19.15 2.94 7.82
C GLN A 15 18.23 3.17 6.62
N LEU A 16 16.93 3.34 6.86
CA LEU A 16 15.93 3.57 5.81
C LEU A 16 15.78 5.05 5.42
N ARG A 17 16.53 5.97 6.05
CA ARG A 17 16.40 7.44 5.87
C ARG A 17 14.95 7.93 5.90
N LEU A 18 14.10 7.27 6.68
CA LEU A 18 12.69 7.62 6.79
C LEU A 18 12.55 8.88 7.66
N ASN A 19 11.82 9.90 7.18
CA ASN A 19 11.48 11.09 7.96
C ASN A 19 10.40 10.80 9.01
N ILE A 20 10.62 9.79 9.85
CA ILE A 20 9.63 9.25 10.80
C ILE A 20 10.15 9.43 12.22
N ASP A 21 9.43 10.24 12.99
CA ASP A 21 9.66 10.43 14.43
C ASP A 21 8.86 9.43 15.29
N ALA A 22 9.33 9.14 16.51
CA ALA A 22 8.53 8.37 17.48
C ALA A 22 7.19 9.04 17.82
N ARG A 23 7.05 10.36 17.63
CA ARG A 23 5.78 11.07 17.74
C ARG A 23 4.80 10.66 16.66
N THR A 24 5.28 10.48 15.42
CA THR A 24 4.49 10.01 14.29
C THR A 24 4.06 8.57 14.53
N VAL A 25 4.98 7.69 14.94
CA VAL A 25 4.65 6.30 15.30
C VAL A 25 3.62 6.24 16.44
N ARG A 26 3.76 7.06 17.48
CA ARG A 26 2.77 7.16 18.58
C ARG A 26 1.39 7.54 18.04
N ARG A 27 1.33 8.52 17.14
CA ARG A 27 0.08 8.97 16.52
C ARG A 27 -0.52 7.86 15.67
N CYS A 28 0.27 7.12 14.89
CA CYS A 28 -0.23 6.01 14.06
C CYS A 28 -0.78 4.86 14.91
N ILE A 29 -0.13 4.51 16.03
CA ILE A 29 -0.62 3.47 16.95
C ILE A 29 -1.96 3.89 17.59
N SER A 30 -2.10 5.16 17.99
CA SER A 30 -3.29 5.63 18.70
C SER A 30 -4.43 6.10 17.81
N LYS A 31 -4.14 6.65 16.62
CA LYS A 31 -5.13 7.19 15.66
C LYS A 31 -5.38 6.26 14.48
N GLY A 32 -4.57 5.22 14.27
CA GLY A 32 -4.65 4.38 13.08
C GLY A 32 -4.33 5.17 11.81
N ILE A 33 -4.34 4.49 10.67
CA ILE A 33 -4.17 5.11 9.35
C ILE A 33 -5.55 5.39 8.75
N ARG A 34 -5.65 6.42 7.90
CA ARG A 34 -6.85 6.70 7.09
C ARG A 34 -7.12 5.50 6.17
N GLY A 35 -8.32 4.94 6.20
CA GLY A 35 -8.74 3.86 5.28
C GLY A 35 -8.52 2.43 5.76
N GLN A 36 -7.89 2.18 6.92
CA GLN A 36 -7.83 0.82 7.50
C GLN A 36 -8.44 0.71 8.90
N THR A 37 -9.19 -0.37 9.09
CA THR A 37 -9.76 -0.78 10.37
C THR A 37 -8.63 -1.15 11.32
N ARG A 38 -8.46 -0.37 12.40
CA ARG A 38 -7.52 -0.72 13.47
C ARG A 38 -7.86 -2.12 14.01
N PRO A 39 -6.86 -2.98 14.21
CA PRO A 39 -7.11 -4.28 14.84
C PRO A 39 -7.74 -4.06 16.22
N PRO A 40 -8.69 -4.92 16.62
CA PRO A 40 -9.54 -4.71 17.80
C PRO A 40 -8.73 -4.52 19.10
N ILE A 41 -7.56 -5.15 19.18
CA ILE A 41 -6.64 -5.05 20.32
C ILE A 41 -6.00 -3.65 20.43
N LEU A 42 -5.79 -2.97 19.29
CA LEU A 42 -5.27 -1.59 19.27
C LEU A 42 -6.37 -0.53 19.47
N ARG A 43 -7.65 -0.88 19.27
CA ARG A 43 -8.77 0.03 19.57
C ARG A 43 -8.91 0.30 21.07
N GLY A 44 -8.51 -0.65 21.92
CA GLY A 44 -8.51 -0.51 23.38
C GLY A 44 -7.35 0.33 23.95
N LEU A 45 -6.36 0.67 23.14
CA LEU A 45 -5.21 1.47 23.57
C LEU A 45 -5.51 2.97 23.43
N SER A 46 -5.78 3.61 24.57
CA SER A 46 -5.87 5.08 24.66
C SER A 46 -4.48 5.75 24.64
N GLU A 47 -4.39 7.04 24.30
CA GLU A 47 -3.14 7.82 24.20
C GLU A 47 -2.28 7.77 25.48
N ARG A 48 -2.91 7.52 26.64
CA ARG A 48 -2.24 7.37 27.95
C ARG A 48 -1.32 6.15 28.03
N HIS A 49 -1.57 5.15 27.21
CA HIS A 49 -0.84 3.89 27.22
C HIS A 49 0.40 3.92 26.34
N VAL A 50 0.56 4.89 25.44
CA VAL A 50 1.72 4.97 24.54
C VAL A 50 2.60 6.16 24.94
N LEU A 51 3.61 5.90 25.76
CA LEU A 51 4.52 6.91 26.29
C LEU A 51 5.83 6.92 25.51
N ILE A 52 6.30 8.11 25.15
CA ILE A 52 7.64 8.30 24.58
C ILE A 52 8.63 8.34 25.75
N LYS A 53 9.70 7.55 25.69
CA LYS A 53 10.73 7.58 26.74
C LYS A 53 11.42 8.95 26.73
N LYS A 54 11.33 9.71 27.83
CA LYS A 54 12.08 10.96 28.02
C LYS A 54 13.58 10.65 27.87
N GLY A 55 14.25 11.29 26.91
CA GLY A 55 15.68 11.11 26.61
C GLY A 55 16.01 10.19 25.41
N SER A 56 15.03 9.65 24.68
CA SER A 56 15.31 8.91 23.43
C SER A 56 14.25 9.19 22.36
N LYS A 57 14.66 9.73 21.21
CA LYS A 57 13.76 10.06 20.09
C LYS A 57 13.17 8.84 19.38
N SER A 58 13.68 7.63 19.64
CA SER A 58 13.33 6.40 18.89
C SER A 58 12.81 5.26 19.76
N LYS A 59 12.45 5.51 21.04
CA LYS A 59 11.97 4.48 21.98
C LYS A 59 10.57 4.80 22.49
N LEU A 60 9.64 3.87 22.29
CA LEU A 60 8.27 3.91 22.78
C LEU A 60 8.07 2.88 23.89
N ARG A 61 7.27 3.24 24.90
CA ARG A 61 6.77 2.34 25.94
C ARG A 61 5.26 2.22 25.76
N VAL A 62 4.79 0.99 25.61
CA VAL A 62 3.36 0.67 25.55
C VAL A 62 2.97 0.04 26.88
N LEU A 63 2.02 0.65 27.58
CA LEU A 63 1.40 0.15 28.79
C LEU A 63 0.19 -0.68 28.40
N VAL A 64 0.03 -1.85 29.02
CA VAL A 64 -1.15 -2.70 28.79
C VAL A 64 -2.32 -2.10 29.59
N PRO A 65 -3.49 -1.86 28.98
CA PRO A 65 -4.65 -1.40 29.72
C PRO A 65 -5.11 -2.48 30.69
N GLU A 66 -5.42 -2.09 31.92
CA GLU A 66 -5.96 -3.00 32.93
C GLU A 66 -7.42 -3.31 32.56
N LYS A 67 -7.64 -4.48 31.97
CA LYS A 67 -8.95 -5.05 31.64
C LYS A 67 -9.00 -6.47 32.21
N ASP A 68 -10.18 -6.97 32.51
CA ASP A 68 -10.45 -8.22 33.25
C ASP A 68 -9.81 -9.50 32.67
N THR A 69 -9.26 -9.45 31.45
CA THR A 69 -8.49 -10.57 30.88
C THR A 69 -7.07 -10.58 31.43
N PRO A 70 -6.46 -11.76 31.63
CA PRO A 70 -5.06 -11.88 32.07
C PRO A 70 -4.10 -11.02 31.24
N ALA A 71 -3.43 -10.07 31.91
CA ALA A 71 -2.55 -9.06 31.29
C ALA A 71 -1.46 -9.66 30.37
N PHE A 72 -1.07 -10.90 30.64
CA PHE A 72 -0.12 -11.66 29.83
C PHE A 72 -0.61 -11.91 28.39
N PHE A 73 -1.88 -12.25 28.20
CA PHE A 73 -2.43 -12.52 26.88
C PHE A 73 -2.55 -11.24 26.06
N GLN A 74 -2.97 -10.14 26.70
CA GLN A 74 -2.99 -8.83 26.05
C GLN A 74 -1.59 -8.37 25.65
N MET A 75 -0.60 -8.55 26.53
CA MET A 75 0.78 -8.19 26.22
C MET A 75 1.34 -9.00 25.04
N THR A 76 1.05 -10.29 24.99
CA THR A 76 1.46 -11.18 23.89
C THR A 76 0.79 -10.76 22.57
N ALA A 77 -0.52 -10.48 22.61
CA ALA A 77 -1.28 -10.01 21.47
C ALA A 77 -0.75 -8.65 20.95
N LEU A 78 -0.43 -7.72 21.84
CA LEU A 78 0.17 -6.43 21.50
C LEU A 78 1.56 -6.57 20.91
N LYS A 79 2.39 -7.48 21.43
CA LYS A 79 3.73 -7.77 20.88
C LYS A 79 3.66 -8.25 19.43
N VAL A 80 2.63 -9.01 19.06
CA VAL A 80 2.40 -9.48 17.69
C VAL A 80 1.80 -8.38 16.80
N ALA A 81 0.88 -7.56 17.34
CA ALA A 81 0.18 -6.55 16.57
C ALA A 81 1.02 -5.29 16.29
N LEU A 82 1.84 -4.84 17.25
CA LEU A 82 2.60 -3.59 17.14
C LEU A 82 3.55 -3.53 15.93
N PRO A 83 4.29 -4.59 15.57
CA PRO A 83 5.16 -4.58 14.39
C PRO A 83 4.39 -4.54 13.05
N ARG A 84 3.11 -4.94 13.05
CA ARG A 84 2.25 -4.96 11.85
C ARG A 84 1.60 -3.60 11.57
N VAL A 85 1.72 -2.63 12.47
CA VAL A 85 1.15 -1.30 12.28
C VAL A 85 1.97 -0.57 11.23
N ILE A 86 1.31 -0.24 10.11
CA ILE A 86 1.89 0.60 9.08
C ILE A 86 2.01 2.03 9.66
N VAL A 87 3.14 2.69 9.43
CA VAL A 87 3.40 4.04 9.96
C VAL A 87 3.25 5.10 8.87
N GLN A 88 3.67 4.77 7.65
CA GLN A 88 3.65 5.65 6.49
C GLN A 88 3.62 4.81 5.21
N GLY A 89 2.92 5.29 4.18
CA GLY A 89 2.76 4.60 2.90
C GLY A 89 1.31 4.21 2.62
N ILE A 90 1.11 3.64 1.44
CA ILE A 90 -0.16 3.10 0.96
C ILE A 90 -0.28 1.67 1.46
N ALA A 91 -1.35 1.36 2.19
CA ALA A 91 -1.47 0.08 2.90
C ALA A 91 -1.81 -1.11 1.98
N THR A 92 -2.33 -0.83 0.79
CA THR A 92 -2.64 -1.81 -0.26
C THR A 92 -1.44 -2.12 -1.15
N VAL A 93 -0.35 -1.35 -1.03
CA VAL A 93 0.90 -1.59 -1.75
C VAL A 93 1.79 -2.52 -0.93
N ASN A 94 2.17 -3.65 -1.52
CA ASN A 94 3.01 -4.65 -0.88
C ASN A 94 4.49 -4.33 -1.09
N ARG A 95 4.88 -4.00 -2.32
CA ARG A 95 6.28 -3.76 -2.71
C ARG A 95 6.38 -2.73 -3.83
N ALA A 96 7.50 -2.03 -3.88
CA ALA A 96 7.85 -1.16 -4.99
C ALA A 96 9.31 -1.40 -5.39
N VAL A 97 9.56 -1.52 -6.68
CA VAL A 97 10.87 -1.75 -7.27
C VAL A 97 11.18 -0.60 -8.22
N ILE A 98 12.37 -0.04 -8.11
CA ILE A 98 12.85 1.01 -9.01
C ILE A 98 13.63 0.31 -10.13
N ASN A 99 13.16 0.48 -11.36
CA ASN A 99 13.88 0.06 -12.55
C ASN A 99 14.54 1.28 -13.19
N GLU A 100 15.81 1.18 -13.55
CA GLU A 100 16.55 2.24 -14.22
C GLU A 100 16.71 1.87 -15.69
N GLU A 101 16.10 2.65 -16.58
CA GLU A 101 16.27 2.53 -18.01
C GLU A 101 17.14 3.68 -18.52
N THR A 102 18.21 3.37 -19.23
CA THR A 102 19.02 4.38 -19.93
C THR A 102 18.56 4.44 -21.38
N LYS A 103 17.68 5.39 -21.71
CA LYS A 103 17.28 5.66 -23.10
C LYS A 103 17.96 6.96 -23.56
N GLY A 104 18.85 6.84 -24.54
CA GLY A 104 19.46 8.01 -25.21
C GLY A 104 20.42 8.85 -24.35
N GLY A 105 21.04 8.27 -23.32
CA GLY A 105 22.03 8.97 -22.47
C GLY A 105 21.46 9.69 -21.24
N ASN A 106 20.13 9.76 -21.09
CA ASN A 106 19.48 10.23 -19.87
C ASN A 106 18.97 9.03 -19.05
N PRO A 107 19.29 8.94 -17.74
CA PRO A 107 18.71 7.92 -16.88
C PRO A 107 17.23 8.22 -16.62
N SER A 108 16.36 7.28 -16.98
CA SER A 108 14.93 7.29 -16.67
C SER A 108 14.61 6.25 -15.60
N TYR A 109 13.90 6.67 -14.56
CA TYR A 109 13.52 5.78 -13.45
C TYR A 109 12.04 5.42 -13.57
N HIS A 110 11.76 4.13 -13.69
CA HIS A 110 10.42 3.57 -13.69
C HIS A 110 10.14 2.89 -12.36
N LEU A 111 9.03 3.24 -11.73
CA LEU A 111 8.59 2.62 -10.47
C LEU A 111 7.58 1.51 -10.78
N LEU A 112 7.96 0.28 -10.47
CA LEU A 112 7.08 -0.88 -10.55
C LEU A 112 6.49 -1.13 -9.16
N VAL A 113 5.18 -0.92 -9.02
CA VAL A 113 4.48 -1.07 -7.74
C VAL A 113 3.63 -2.33 -7.79
N GLU A 114 3.85 -3.22 -6.82
CA GLU A 114 3.03 -4.41 -6.61
C GLU A 114 1.99 -4.12 -5.52
N GLY A 115 0.72 -4.04 -5.92
CA GLY A 115 -0.40 -3.85 -5.03
C GLY A 115 -1.61 -3.25 -5.72
N TYR A 116 -2.54 -2.79 -4.89
CA TYR A 116 -3.77 -2.11 -5.32
C TYR A 116 -3.71 -0.65 -4.87
N GLY A 117 -4.55 0.22 -5.41
CA GLY A 117 -4.65 1.63 -5.02
C GLY A 117 -3.98 2.58 -6.02
N LEU A 118 -4.18 2.38 -7.33
CA LEU A 118 -3.76 3.26 -8.41
C LEU A 118 -4.12 4.73 -8.14
N ALA A 119 -5.30 4.99 -7.57
CA ALA A 119 -5.72 6.36 -7.25
C ALA A 119 -4.79 7.02 -6.21
N GLU A 120 -4.41 6.30 -5.15
CA GLU A 120 -3.50 6.80 -4.13
C GLU A 120 -2.06 6.95 -4.66
N VAL A 121 -1.63 6.01 -5.52
CA VAL A 121 -0.33 6.07 -6.19
C VAL A 121 -0.26 7.26 -7.14
N MET A 122 -1.26 7.47 -8.00
CA MET A 122 -1.29 8.61 -8.92
C MET A 122 -1.40 9.96 -8.21
N GLY A 123 -2.00 10.00 -7.02
CA GLY A 123 -2.06 11.20 -6.18
C GLY A 123 -0.80 11.48 -5.37
N SER A 124 0.19 10.58 -5.41
CA SER A 124 1.44 10.73 -4.65
C SER A 124 2.38 11.74 -5.31
N PRO A 125 3.01 12.64 -4.53
CA PRO A 125 3.88 13.67 -5.08
C PRO A 125 5.10 13.06 -5.77
N GLY A 126 5.39 13.53 -6.99
CA GLY A 126 6.52 13.04 -7.80
C GLY A 126 6.18 11.92 -8.78
N ILE A 127 4.92 11.47 -8.83
CA ILE A 127 4.45 10.49 -9.82
C ILE A 127 3.68 11.21 -10.92
N ASP A 128 4.03 10.93 -12.19
CA ASP A 128 3.23 11.39 -13.32
C ASP A 128 2.04 10.45 -13.55
N GLY A 129 0.88 10.85 -13.02
CA GLY A 129 -0.34 10.09 -13.13
C GLY A 129 -0.84 9.88 -14.57
N ARG A 130 -0.44 10.70 -15.55
CA ARG A 130 -0.89 10.55 -16.94
C ARG A 130 -0.25 9.36 -17.64
N HIS A 131 0.94 8.98 -17.20
CA HIS A 131 1.72 7.88 -17.76
C HIS A 131 1.75 6.65 -16.82
N THR A 132 0.92 6.63 -15.78
CA THR A 132 0.82 5.48 -14.87
C THR A 132 -0.22 4.49 -15.37
N THR A 133 0.18 3.24 -15.60
CA THR A 133 -0.69 2.14 -15.99
C THR A 133 -0.81 1.13 -14.86
N THR A 134 -1.91 0.35 -14.84
CA THR A 134 -2.09 -0.79 -13.95
C THR A 134 -2.58 -1.98 -14.75
N ASN A 135 -2.22 -3.17 -14.30
CA ASN A 135 -2.70 -4.42 -14.88
C ASN A 135 -4.07 -4.82 -14.30
N HIS A 136 -4.49 -4.19 -13.20
CA HIS A 136 -5.72 -4.55 -12.52
C HIS A 136 -6.95 -3.92 -13.21
N ILE A 137 -7.56 -4.67 -14.14
CA ILE A 137 -8.66 -4.21 -15.01
C ILE A 137 -9.81 -3.59 -14.19
N ILE A 138 -10.23 -4.24 -13.10
CA ILE A 138 -11.34 -3.76 -12.25
C ILE A 138 -11.00 -2.41 -11.60
N GLU A 139 -9.72 -2.14 -11.31
CA GLU A 139 -9.32 -0.86 -10.71
C GLU A 139 -9.29 0.27 -11.75
N VAL A 140 -8.92 -0.05 -12.99
CA VAL A 140 -9.08 0.87 -14.12
C VAL A 140 -10.56 1.19 -14.30
N GLU A 141 -11.40 0.16 -14.39
CA GLU A 141 -12.85 0.28 -14.57
C GLU A 141 -13.51 1.10 -13.45
N GLN A 142 -13.27 0.74 -12.18
CA GLN A 142 -13.85 1.42 -11.02
C GLN A 142 -13.44 2.90 -10.93
N LYS A 143 -12.19 3.22 -11.28
CA LYS A 143 -11.71 4.60 -11.28
C LYS A 143 -12.35 5.41 -12.41
N VAL A 144 -12.48 4.79 -13.55
CA VAL A 144 -13.02 5.37 -14.77
C VAL A 144 -14.53 5.64 -14.62
N GLU A 145 -15.27 4.72 -14.00
CA GLU A 145 -16.69 4.88 -13.65
C GLU A 145 -16.93 6.11 -12.76
N GLN A 146 -16.02 6.35 -11.80
CA GLN A 146 -16.05 7.56 -10.97
C GLN A 146 -15.70 8.84 -11.72
N THR A 147 -15.03 8.73 -12.89
CA THR A 147 -14.44 9.89 -13.56
C THR A 147 -15.21 10.37 -14.80
N LEU A 148 -15.81 9.54 -15.66
CA LEU A 148 -16.67 9.99 -16.79
C LEU A 148 -17.35 8.81 -17.55
N GLY A 149 -18.61 8.98 -17.96
CA GLY A 149 -19.45 7.95 -18.61
C GLY A 149 -19.19 7.65 -20.11
N VAL A 150 -18.01 7.94 -20.67
CA VAL A 150 -17.66 7.69 -22.11
C VAL A 150 -16.65 6.53 -22.26
N GLU A 151 -16.38 5.83 -21.17
CA GLU A 151 -15.10 5.14 -21.00
C GLU A 151 -15.14 3.62 -21.11
N ALA A 152 -16.30 3.01 -21.41
CA ALA A 152 -16.36 1.59 -21.77
C ALA A 152 -15.39 1.25 -22.91
N ALA A 153 -15.22 2.19 -23.86
CA ALA A 153 -14.26 2.08 -24.96
C ALA A 153 -12.78 2.14 -24.49
N ARG A 154 -12.48 2.83 -23.39
CA ARG A 154 -11.10 2.90 -22.85
C ARG A 154 -10.77 1.65 -22.06
N THR A 155 -11.72 1.14 -21.29
CA THR A 155 -11.61 -0.15 -20.61
C THR A 155 -11.47 -1.28 -21.64
N SER A 156 -12.29 -1.28 -22.70
CA SER A 156 -12.22 -2.29 -23.77
C SER A 156 -10.88 -2.25 -24.52
N THR A 157 -10.33 -1.06 -24.77
CA THR A 157 -9.01 -0.90 -25.40
C THR A 157 -7.90 -1.43 -24.50
N SER A 158 -7.98 -1.18 -23.18
CA SER A 158 -7.01 -1.67 -22.20
C SER A 158 -7.03 -3.20 -22.08
N ILE A 159 -8.22 -3.79 -22.07
CA ILE A 159 -8.42 -5.25 -22.09
C ILE A 159 -7.84 -5.84 -23.40
N SER A 160 -8.17 -5.22 -24.54
CA SER A 160 -7.68 -5.67 -25.85
C SER A 160 -6.16 -5.60 -25.96
N SER A 161 -5.52 -4.55 -25.43
CA SER A 161 -4.07 -4.40 -25.44
C SER A 161 -3.38 -5.44 -24.55
N GLU A 162 -3.96 -5.76 -23.40
CA GLU A 162 -3.40 -6.76 -22.47
C GLU A 162 -3.48 -8.17 -23.07
N ILE A 163 -4.64 -8.52 -23.64
CA ILE A 163 -4.81 -9.81 -24.31
C ILE A 163 -3.88 -9.90 -25.53
N SER A 164 -3.76 -8.84 -26.32
CA SER A 164 -2.84 -8.79 -27.46
C SER A 164 -1.38 -8.95 -27.03
N TYR A 165 -0.98 -8.32 -25.92
CA TYR A 165 0.36 -8.44 -25.35
C TYR A 165 0.69 -9.89 -24.96
N ILE A 166 -0.23 -10.55 -24.26
CA ILE A 166 -0.07 -11.96 -23.85
C ILE A 166 -0.04 -12.88 -25.07
N MET A 167 -0.98 -12.73 -26.00
CA MET A 167 -1.07 -13.57 -27.20
C MET A 167 0.17 -13.45 -28.08
N ASN A 168 0.71 -12.23 -28.22
CA ASN A 168 1.96 -12.01 -28.95
C ASN A 168 3.17 -12.64 -28.23
N ALA A 169 3.20 -12.62 -26.90
CA ALA A 169 4.25 -13.30 -26.12
C ALA A 169 4.24 -14.82 -26.32
N TYR A 170 3.07 -15.43 -26.56
CA TYR A 170 2.93 -16.85 -26.90
C TYR A 170 3.03 -17.14 -28.40
N GLY A 171 3.27 -16.12 -29.25
CA GLY A 171 3.37 -16.28 -30.70
C GLY A 171 2.03 -16.56 -31.40
N ILE A 172 0.90 -16.25 -30.76
CA ILE A 172 -0.44 -16.45 -31.29
C ILE A 172 -0.90 -15.16 -31.97
N GLY A 173 -1.00 -15.18 -33.29
CA GLY A 173 -1.50 -14.06 -34.09
C GLY A 173 -3.03 -14.06 -34.18
N ILE A 174 -3.70 -13.20 -33.42
CA ILE A 174 -5.16 -12.98 -33.49
C ILE A 174 -5.42 -11.57 -34.00
N ASP A 175 -6.39 -11.40 -34.88
CA ASP A 175 -6.83 -10.09 -35.37
C ASP A 175 -7.42 -9.26 -34.22
N THR A 176 -7.02 -7.99 -34.14
CA THR A 176 -7.46 -7.04 -33.11
C THR A 176 -8.97 -6.83 -33.11
N ARG A 177 -9.66 -7.04 -34.24
CA ARG A 177 -11.12 -6.94 -34.34
C ARG A 177 -11.84 -8.00 -33.48
N HIS A 178 -11.28 -9.20 -33.37
CA HIS A 178 -11.86 -10.25 -32.51
C HIS A 178 -11.67 -9.92 -31.03
N LEU A 179 -10.50 -9.38 -30.67
CA LEU A 179 -10.21 -8.94 -29.29
C LEU A 179 -11.10 -7.75 -28.88
N LEU A 180 -11.33 -6.82 -29.81
CA LEU A 180 -12.21 -5.69 -29.60
C LEU A 180 -13.65 -6.15 -29.36
N LEU A 181 -14.17 -7.06 -30.19
CA LEU A 181 -15.52 -7.60 -30.02
C LEU A 181 -15.69 -8.31 -28.68
N LEU A 182 -14.71 -9.15 -28.29
CA LEU A 182 -14.71 -9.82 -26.99
C LEU A 182 -14.75 -8.81 -25.84
N SER A 183 -13.99 -7.72 -25.97
CA SER A 183 -13.90 -6.68 -24.95
C SER A 183 -15.19 -5.86 -24.86
N ILE A 184 -15.87 -5.60 -25.98
CA ILE A 184 -17.16 -4.90 -26.04
C ILE A 184 -18.23 -5.72 -25.30
N ILE A 185 -18.39 -7.00 -25.64
CA ILE A 185 -19.37 -7.89 -24.98
C ILE A 185 -19.15 -7.90 -23.47
N ARG A 186 -17.89 -7.93 -23.04
CA ARG A 186 -17.54 -7.96 -21.61
C ARG A 186 -17.89 -6.67 -20.86
N CYS A 187 -17.93 -5.52 -21.55
CA CYS A 187 -18.32 -4.24 -20.96
C CYS A 187 -19.83 -3.97 -21.04
N ASP A 188 -20.57 -4.64 -21.93
CA ASP A 188 -22.03 -4.47 -22.07
C ASP A 188 -22.84 -5.16 -20.95
N ASP A 189 -22.24 -6.10 -20.20
CA ASP A 189 -22.89 -6.86 -19.11
C ASP A 189 -22.92 -6.13 -17.74
N PHE A 190 -22.59 -4.84 -17.68
CA PHE A 190 -22.57 -4.01 -16.45
C PHE A 190 -23.46 -2.77 -16.54
#